data_AF-A0AAU9CV42-F1
#
_entry.id   AF-A0AAU9CV42-F1
#
_cell.length_a   1.000
_cell.length_b   1.000
_cell.length_c   1.000
_cell.angle_alpha   90.00
_cell.angle_beta   90.00
_cell.angle_gamma   90.00
#
_symmetry.space_group_name_H-M   'P 1'
#
loop_
_entity.id
_entity.type
_entity.pdbx_description
1 polymer ?
#
loop_
_entity_poly.entity_id
_entity_poly.type
_entity_poly.pdbx_seq_one_letter_code
_entity_poly.pdbx_strand_id
1 'polypeptide(L)' 'MKLKKIWKIVLAICLAVSVLVIWLWHESGMKKLPNSVDVQQVSDADAKKEIEEYKKKGYKVEEKNGRVKVTPPNE' A
#
# COMPACT_ATOMS: atom_id res chain seq x y z
N MET A 1 39.68 -25.75 21.32
CA MET A 1 38.65 -26.29 20.39
C MET A 1 37.19 -26.01 20.80
N LYS A 2 36.89 -25.21 21.84
CA LYS A 2 35.51 -24.96 22.32
C LYS A 2 34.82 -23.75 21.66
N LEU A 3 35.58 -22.74 21.21
CA LEU A 3 35.04 -21.53 20.57
C LEU A 3 34.40 -21.79 19.18
N LYS A 4 34.99 -22.66 18.37
CA LYS A 4 34.42 -23.02 17.04
C LYS A 4 33.03 -23.67 17.14
N LYS A 5 32.72 -24.32 18.27
CA LYS A 5 31.43 -24.99 18.50
C LYS A 5 30.34 -23.98 18.87
N ILE A 6 30.66 -22.99 19.71
CA ILE A 6 29.75 -21.91 20.11
C ILE A 6 29.40 -21.04 18.90
N TRP A 7 30.37 -20.73 18.05
CA TRP A 7 30.13 -19.93 16.84
C TRP A 7 29.14 -20.58 15.86
N LYS A 8 29.19 -21.92 15.71
CA LYS A 8 28.22 -22.67 14.90
C LYS A 8 26.81 -22.66 15.50
N ILE A 9 26.69 -22.69 16.82
CA ILE A 9 25.41 -22.63 17.53
C ILE A 9 24.78 -21.25 17.35
N VAL A 10 25.56 -20.18 17.53
CA VAL A 10 25.09 -18.80 17.32
C VAL A 10 24.63 -18.59 15.88
N LEU A 11 25.41 -19.07 14.90
CA LEU A 11 25.03 -18.98 13.49
C LEU A 11 23.72 -19.72 13.19
N ALA A 12 23.53 -20.91 13.75
CA ALA A 12 22.30 -21.69 13.59
C ALA A 12 21.08 -21.00 14.22
N ILE A 13 21.25 -20.36 15.38
CA ILE A 13 20.17 -19.59 16.04
C ILE A 13 19.81 -18.36 15.20
N CYS A 14 20.80 -17.61 14.67
CA CYS A 14 20.54 -16.47 13.80
C CYS A 14 19.74 -16.88 12.54
N LEU A 15 20.11 -17.98 11.88
CA LEU A 15 19.39 -18.48 10.71
C LEU A 15 17.94 -18.89 11.06
N ALA A 16 17.74 -19.56 12.21
CA ALA A 16 16.41 -19.96 12.66
C ALA A 16 15.51 -18.74 12.99
N VAL A 17 16.08 -17.71 13.63
CA VAL A 17 15.36 -16.47 13.92
C VAL A 17 15.00 -15.73 12.62
N SER A 18 15.90 -15.65 11.65
CA SER A 18 15.60 -15.04 10.35
C SER A 18 14.48 -15.77 9.60
N VAL A 19 14.49 -17.11 9.58
CA VAL A 19 13.41 -17.90 8.97
C VAL A 19 12.09 -17.67 9.71
N LEU A 20 12.10 -17.65 11.05
CA LEU A 20 10.90 -17.38 11.86
C LEU A 20 10.32 -15.99 11.60
N VAL A 21 11.18 -14.96 11.48
CA VAL A 21 10.77 -13.59 11.17
C VAL A 21 10.17 -13.52 9.77
N ILE A 22 10.77 -14.17 8.76
CA ILE A 22 10.21 -14.25 7.41
C ILE A 22 8.86 -14.99 7.43
N TRP A 23 8.72 -16.05 8.22
CA TRP A 23 7.48 -16.81 8.36
C TRP A 23 6.36 -15.98 9.01
N LEU A 24 6.67 -15.26 10.10
CA LEU A 24 5.76 -14.32 10.75
C LEU A 24 5.36 -13.17 9.82
N TRP A 25 6.29 -12.65 9.02
CA TRP A 25 6.00 -11.63 8.02
C TRP A 25 5.18 -12.18 6.86
N HIS A 26 5.36 -13.44 6.50
CA HIS A 26 4.57 -14.12 5.47
C HIS A 26 3.13 -14.39 5.94
N GLU A 27 2.92 -14.86 7.17
CA GLU A 27 1.57 -15.01 7.74
C GLU A 27 0.87 -13.66 7.95
N SER A 28 1.60 -12.62 8.34
CA SER A 28 1.03 -11.27 8.52
C SER A 28 0.82 -10.53 7.19
N GLY A 29 1.63 -10.83 6.16
CA GLY A 29 1.56 -10.24 4.81
C GLY A 29 0.51 -10.85 3.89
N MET A 30 0.03 -12.07 4.16
CA MET A 30 -1.04 -12.73 3.38
C MET A 30 -2.47 -12.34 3.78
N LYS A 31 -2.68 -11.40 4.71
CA LYS A 31 -4.04 -10.96 5.06
C LYS A 31 -4.60 -9.83 4.20
N LYS A 32 -3.81 -9.17 3.35
CA LYS A 32 -4.30 -8.15 2.40
C LYS A 32 -3.41 -8.01 1.17
N LEU A 33 -3.44 -8.99 0.27
CA LEU A 33 -3.34 -8.68 -1.16
C LEU A 33 -4.76 -8.69 -1.70
N PRO A 34 -5.49 -7.55 -1.71
CA PRO A 34 -6.63 -7.43 -2.59
C PRO A 34 -6.07 -7.54 -4.01
N ASN A 35 -6.24 -8.72 -4.60
CA ASN A 35 -6.39 -8.82 -6.04
C ASN A 35 -7.44 -7.79 -6.45
N SER A 36 -7.01 -6.78 -7.21
CA SER A 36 -7.79 -5.88 -8.06
C SER A 36 -7.59 -4.39 -7.75
N VAL A 37 -7.13 -3.70 -8.79
CA VAL A 37 -7.15 -2.25 -9.07
C VAL A 37 -5.93 -1.45 -8.62
N ASP A 38 -4.92 -1.50 -9.50
CA ASP A 38 -4.28 -0.34 -10.12
C ASP A 38 -5.12 0.96 -10.01
N VAL A 39 -4.81 1.83 -9.06
CA VAL A 39 -4.98 3.31 -9.10
C VAL A 39 -4.26 3.83 -7.84
N GLN A 40 -3.06 4.38 -8.05
CA GLN A 40 -2.64 5.67 -7.50
C GLN A 40 -3.37 6.10 -6.20
N GLN A 41 -2.80 5.75 -5.04
CA GLN A 41 -3.06 6.42 -3.77
C GLN A 41 -2.58 7.89 -3.86
N VAL A 42 -3.25 8.68 -4.68
CA VAL A 42 -3.41 10.11 -4.43
C VAL A 42 -4.28 10.14 -3.18
N SER A 43 -3.69 10.56 -2.05
CA SER A 43 -4.40 10.70 -0.78
C SER A 43 -5.77 11.32 -1.05
N ASP A 44 -6.83 10.83 -0.42
CA ASP A 44 -8.19 11.39 -0.54
C ASP A 44 -8.23 12.93 -0.39
N ALA A 45 -7.23 13.50 0.28
CA ALA A 45 -7.01 14.95 0.37
C ALA A 45 -6.62 15.61 -0.97
N ASP A 46 -5.73 15.00 -1.75
CA ASP A 46 -5.24 15.51 -3.04
C ASP A 46 -6.30 15.37 -4.13
N ALA A 47 -7.04 14.25 -4.16
CA ALA A 47 -8.16 14.05 -5.09
C ALA A 47 -9.29 15.06 -4.84
N LYS A 48 -9.58 15.35 -3.56
CA LYS A 48 -10.55 16.40 -3.18
C LYS A 48 -10.10 17.78 -3.63
N LYS A 49 -8.81 18.09 -3.51
CA LYS A 49 -8.24 19.36 -3.96
C LYS A 49 -8.38 19.53 -5.47
N GLU A 50 -8.13 18.48 -6.24
CA GLU A 50 -8.29 18.50 -7.70
C GLU A 50 -9.76 18.70 -8.11
N ILE A 51 -10.70 18.00 -7.44
CA ILE A 51 -12.14 18.15 -7.67
C ILE A 51 -12.62 19.58 -7.34
N GLU A 52 -12.13 20.19 -6.26
CA GLU A 52 -12.46 21.57 -5.91
C GLU A 52 -11.93 22.56 -6.96
N GLU A 53 -10.73 22.31 -7.50
CA GLU A 53 -10.17 23.12 -8.56
C GLU A 53 -11.00 23.04 -9.85
N TYR A 54 -11.47 21.85 -10.23
CA TYR A 54 -12.39 21.69 -11.37
C TYR A 54 -13.69 22.48 -11.18
N LYS A 55 -14.31 22.44 -9.99
CA LYS A 55 -15.50 23.24 -9.68
C LYS A 55 -15.23 24.74 -9.80
N LYS A 56 -14.08 25.21 -9.29
CA LYS A 56 -13.66 26.63 -9.42
C LYS A 56 -13.46 27.05 -10.88
N LYS A 57 -12.99 26.14 -11.73
CA LYS A 57 -12.85 26.37 -13.18
C LYS A 57 -14.20 26.26 -13.94
N GLY A 58 -15.32 26.08 -13.25
CA GLY A 58 -16.66 26.01 -13.84
C GLY A 58 -17.05 24.62 -14.35
N TYR A 59 -16.25 23.58 -14.11
CA TYR A 59 -16.59 22.22 -14.51
C TYR A 59 -17.71 21.67 -13.62
N LYS A 60 -18.68 21.00 -14.25
CA LYS A 60 -19.74 20.29 -13.53
C LYS A 60 -19.18 18.96 -13.04
N VAL A 61 -19.16 18.77 -11.72
CA VAL A 61 -18.70 17.52 -11.09
C VAL A 61 -19.90 16.76 -10.52
N GLU A 62 -20.13 15.53 -11.00
CA GLU A 62 -21.18 14.62 -10.53
C GLU A 62 -20.54 13.37 -9.91
N GLU A 63 -20.90 13.03 -8.67
CA GLU A 63 -20.41 11.83 -7.99
C GLU A 63 -21.53 10.78 -7.94
N LYS A 64 -21.28 9.57 -8.45
CA LYS A 64 -22.24 8.46 -8.42
C LYS A 64 -21.53 7.13 -8.19
N ASN A 65 -21.94 6.40 -7.15
CA ASN A 65 -21.39 5.07 -6.80
C ASN A 65 -19.85 5.06 -6.68
N GLY A 66 -19.26 6.10 -6.08
CA GLY A 66 -17.80 6.22 -5.93
C GLY A 66 -17.04 6.56 -7.22
N ARG A 67 -17.73 6.88 -8.32
CA ARG A 67 -17.12 7.45 -9.53
C ARG A 67 -17.43 8.94 -9.61
N VAL A 68 -16.41 9.72 -9.91
CA VAL A 68 -16.52 11.16 -10.15
C VAL A 68 -16.52 11.41 -11.66
N LYS A 69 -17.58 12.03 -12.18
CA LYS A 69 -17.68 12.51 -13.57
C LYS A 69 -17.45 14.01 -13.59
N VAL A 70 -16.48 14.47 -14.35
CA VAL A 70 -16.19 15.91 -14.55
C VAL A 70 -16.57 16.27 -15.98
N THR A 71 -17.45 17.26 -16.13
CA THR A 71 -17.93 17.76 -17.44
C THR A 71 -17.45 19.20 -17.63
N PRO A 72 -16.81 19.55 -18.76
CA PRO A 72 -16.37 20.91 -19.02
C PRO A 72 -17.56 21.89 -19.13
N PRO A 73 -17.36 23.18 -18.78
CA PRO A 73 -18.41 24.19 -18.83
C PRO A 73 -18.94 24.52 -20.24
N ASN A 74 -18.25 24.10 -21.30
CA ASN A 74 -18.47 24.57 -22.68
C ASN A 74 -18.90 23.45 -23.66
N GLU A 75 -19.44 22.32 -23.17
CA GLU A 75 -20.02 21.28 -24.04
C GLU A 75 -21.51 21.49 -24.30
#